data_AF-A0A540NK50-F1
#
_entry.id   AF-A0A540NK50-F1
#
_cell.length_a   1.000
_cell.length_b   1.000
_cell.length_c   1.000
_cell.angle_alpha   90.00
_cell.angle_beta   90.00
_cell.angle_gamma   90.00
#
_symmetry.space_group_name_H-M   'P 1'
#
loop_
_entity.id
_entity.type
_entity.pdbx_description
1 polymer ?
#
loop_
_entity_poly.entity_id
_entity_poly.type
_entity_poly.pdbx_seq_one_letter_code
_entity_poly.pdbx_strand_id
1 'polypeptide(L)'
;MKLLQDYRTLARARKGDNKTALHAFARKCSEFSDQSTSGMGNRLMKTFEVLPGVKGPYKRNLKQTQALKLVECLWKEMLKRDDKDKVMRLIREPSELLFDVAKIGTYEFLSVLIDSYPELLLEYDDNNRTIFHIAVLHRHASIFNLVHETGSIKDIIATFTDDENNNILHLAEKLAP
;
A
#
# COMPACT_ATOMS: atom_id res chain seq x y z
N MET A 1 1.46 -6.60 -22.36
CA MET A 1 0.50 -5.54 -21.96
C MET A 1 -0.60 -5.25 -22.98
N LYS A 2 -0.53 -5.75 -24.23
CA LYS A 2 -1.63 -5.63 -25.21
C LYS A 2 -3.00 -6.08 -24.68
N LEU A 3 -3.05 -7.20 -23.94
CA LEU A 3 -4.29 -7.73 -23.37
C LEU A 3 -5.10 -6.74 -22.50
N LEU A 4 -4.45 -5.90 -21.69
CA LEU A 4 -5.14 -4.88 -20.88
C LEU A 4 -5.53 -3.63 -21.68
N GLN A 5 -4.81 -3.36 -22.77
CA GLN A 5 -5.19 -2.30 -23.71
C GLN A 5 -6.41 -2.72 -24.53
N ASP A 6 -6.44 -3.98 -24.97
CA ASP A 6 -7.50 -4.57 -25.78
C ASP A 6 -8.76 -4.85 -24.93
N TYR A 7 -8.60 -5.12 -23.64
CA TYR A 7 -9.69 -5.43 -22.71
C TYR A 7 -9.58 -4.65 -21.41
N ARG A 8 -9.69 -3.32 -21.50
CA ARG A 8 -9.61 -2.38 -20.36
C ARG A 8 -10.60 -2.71 -19.23
N THR A 9 -11.73 -3.32 -19.54
CA THR A 9 -12.73 -3.75 -18.54
C THR A 9 -12.23 -4.86 -17.61
N LEU A 10 -11.21 -5.63 -18.02
CA LEU A 10 -10.63 -6.70 -17.19
C LEU A 10 -10.00 -6.17 -15.89
N ALA A 11 -9.49 -4.93 -15.88
CA ALA A 11 -8.92 -4.35 -14.67
C ALA A 11 -9.94 -4.29 -13.51
N ARG A 12 -11.23 -4.17 -13.85
CA ARG A 12 -12.36 -4.09 -12.92
C ARG A 12 -13.20 -5.36 -12.88
N ALA A 13 -12.88 -6.34 -13.72
CA ALA A 13 -13.61 -7.60 -13.77
C ALA A 13 -13.42 -8.34 -12.45
N ARG A 14 -14.52 -8.88 -11.93
CA ARG A 14 -14.53 -9.69 -10.72
C ARG A 14 -14.67 -11.16 -11.12
N LYS A 15 -13.88 -12.03 -10.49
CA LYS A 15 -14.01 -13.50 -10.61
C LYS A 15 -15.19 -13.97 -9.75
N GLY A 16 -15.55 -15.25 -9.80
CA GLY A 16 -16.67 -15.83 -9.03
C GLY A 16 -16.58 -15.67 -7.50
N ASP A 17 -15.41 -15.39 -6.93
CA ASP A 17 -15.22 -15.01 -5.52
C ASP A 17 -15.27 -13.50 -5.30
N ASN A 18 -15.81 -12.75 -6.26
CA ASN A 18 -15.92 -11.29 -6.29
C ASN A 18 -14.55 -10.56 -6.32
N LYS A 19 -13.41 -11.27 -6.41
CA LYS A 19 -12.06 -10.67 -6.42
C LYS A 19 -11.68 -10.07 -7.76
N THR A 20 -11.04 -8.91 -7.71
CA THR A 20 -10.39 -8.29 -8.89
C THR A 20 -9.01 -8.88 -9.16
N ALA A 21 -8.44 -8.55 -10.31
CA ALA A 21 -7.05 -8.93 -10.63
C ALA A 21 -6.07 -8.44 -9.56
N LEU A 22 -6.25 -7.24 -9.00
CA LEU A 22 -5.39 -6.70 -7.94
C LEU A 22 -5.42 -7.55 -6.66
N HIS A 23 -6.59 -8.01 -6.22
CA HIS A 23 -6.72 -8.92 -5.07
C HIS A 23 -5.99 -10.24 -5.30
N ALA A 24 -6.12 -10.82 -6.51
CA ALA A 24 -5.42 -12.04 -6.86
C ALA A 24 -3.90 -11.84 -6.86
N PHE A 25 -3.41 -10.68 -7.34
CA PHE A 25 -2.00 -10.34 -7.33
C PHE A 25 -1.46 -10.09 -5.93
N ALA A 26 -2.18 -9.35 -5.08
CA ALA A 26 -1.80 -9.11 -3.69
C ALA A 26 -1.52 -10.40 -2.94
N ARG A 27 -2.42 -11.40 -3.04
CA ARG A 27 -2.22 -12.71 -2.42
C ARG A 27 -0.99 -13.43 -2.97
N LYS A 28 -0.78 -13.36 -4.29
CA LYS A 28 0.34 -14.04 -4.94
C LYS A 28 1.69 -13.39 -4.62
N CYS A 29 1.73 -12.09 -4.33
CA CYS A 29 2.94 -11.41 -3.87
C CYS A 29 3.51 -12.02 -2.56
N SER A 30 2.67 -12.59 -1.70
CA SER A 30 3.09 -13.32 -0.50
C SER A 30 3.95 -14.55 -0.79
N GLU A 31 3.80 -15.19 -1.96
CA GLU A 31 4.58 -16.39 -2.33
C GLU A 31 6.01 -16.02 -2.78
N PHE A 32 6.25 -14.74 -3.11
CA PHE A 32 7.54 -14.24 -3.58
C PHE A 32 8.42 -13.66 -2.46
N SER A 33 7.83 -13.29 -1.30
CA SER A 33 8.58 -12.74 -0.16
C SER A 33 9.40 -13.77 0.61
N ASP A 34 9.10 -15.07 0.47
CA ASP A 34 9.85 -16.16 1.13
C ASP A 34 11.28 -16.37 0.57
N GLN A 35 11.68 -15.68 -0.50
CA GLN A 35 13.02 -15.82 -1.08
C GLN A 35 13.96 -14.63 -0.86
N SER A 36 13.55 -13.60 -0.10
CA SER A 36 14.44 -12.48 0.21
C SER A 36 14.79 -12.40 1.71
N THR A 37 15.37 -13.48 2.25
CA THR A 37 16.31 -13.32 3.36
C THR A 37 17.59 -12.72 2.79
N SER A 38 17.75 -11.40 2.87
CA SER A 38 19.08 -10.81 2.70
C SER A 38 19.22 -9.53 3.51
N GLY A 39 19.98 -9.66 4.61
CA GLY A 39 21.04 -8.72 4.94
C GLY A 39 20.60 -7.35 5.45
N MET A 40 20.70 -7.19 6.75
CA MET A 40 20.96 -5.91 7.41
C MET A 40 22.14 -5.18 6.73
N GLY A 41 21.98 -3.90 6.39
CA GLY A 41 23.11 -2.98 6.13
C GLY A 41 23.17 -2.30 4.76
N ASN A 42 22.97 -0.98 4.79
CA ASN A 42 23.62 0.04 3.95
C ASN A 42 23.22 0.15 2.48
N ARG A 43 22.28 1.08 2.18
CA ARG A 43 22.41 1.94 0.99
C ARG A 43 22.12 3.39 1.35
N LEU A 44 23.18 4.19 1.24
CA LEU A 44 23.20 5.64 1.40
C LEU A 44 22.03 6.33 0.70
N MET A 45 21.34 7.16 1.47
CA MET A 45 20.48 8.24 1.01
C MET A 45 21.26 9.11 0.04
N LYS A 46 20.89 9.10 -1.25
CA LYS A 46 21.17 10.25 -2.11
C LYS A 46 20.09 11.27 -1.85
N THR A 47 20.49 12.30 -1.14
CA THR A 47 19.92 13.64 -1.06
C THR A 47 19.13 13.96 -2.34
N PHE A 48 17.82 14.16 -2.20
CA PHE A 48 17.12 15.04 -3.13
C PHE A 48 16.75 16.29 -2.34
N GLU A 49 17.56 17.32 -2.59
CA GLU A 49 17.31 18.67 -2.15
C GLU A 49 15.92 19.15 -2.57
N VAL A 50 15.53 20.21 -1.88
CA VAL A 50 14.42 21.13 -2.12
C VAL A 50 13.13 20.76 -1.38
N LEU A 51 13.06 21.26 -0.15
CA LEU A 51 12.00 22.21 0.22
C LEU A 51 12.33 23.60 -0.41
N PRO A 52 11.34 24.49 -0.58
CA PRO A 52 10.22 24.58 0.33
C PRO A 52 8.86 24.45 -0.32
N GLY A 53 8.39 23.20 -0.44
CA GLY A 53 6.98 22.87 -0.47
C GLY A 53 6.62 21.93 -1.60
N VAL A 54 6.52 20.63 -1.28
CA VAL A 54 5.89 19.58 -2.09
C VAL A 54 6.68 19.15 -3.34
N LYS A 55 7.44 18.06 -3.18
CA LYS A 55 7.85 17.18 -4.29
C LYS A 55 7.21 15.81 -4.07
N GLY A 56 6.30 15.40 -4.95
CA GLY A 56 5.88 13.99 -5.06
C GLY A 56 6.69 13.23 -6.14
N PRO A 57 6.40 11.94 -6.43
CA PRO A 57 5.83 10.88 -5.60
C PRO A 57 6.93 9.88 -5.15
N TYR A 58 6.54 8.84 -4.40
CA TYR A 58 7.30 7.91 -3.54
C TYR A 58 8.27 6.95 -4.26
N LYS A 59 9.10 7.47 -5.18
CA LYS A 59 10.08 6.65 -5.90
C LYS A 59 11.37 6.43 -5.08
N ARG A 60 11.34 5.44 -4.19
CA ARG A 60 12.54 4.59 -4.01
C ARG A 60 12.88 3.95 -5.36
N ASN A 61 14.16 3.66 -5.59
CA ASN A 61 14.62 2.85 -6.73
C ASN A 61 14.11 1.41 -6.61
N LEU A 62 12.81 1.21 -6.83
CA LEU A 62 12.16 -0.10 -6.85
C LEU A 62 12.74 -0.89 -8.03
N LYS A 63 13.17 -2.13 -7.79
CA LYS A 63 13.44 -3.06 -8.89
C LYS A 63 12.10 -3.31 -9.58
N GLN A 64 11.87 -2.63 -10.70
CA GLN A 64 10.59 -2.70 -11.37
C GLN A 64 10.43 -4.06 -12.07
N THR A 65 9.71 -4.98 -11.42
CA THR A 65 9.39 -6.30 -11.96
C THR A 65 8.22 -6.23 -12.94
N GLN A 66 8.05 -7.28 -13.74
CA GLN A 66 6.88 -7.40 -14.64
C GLN A 66 5.56 -7.40 -13.86
N ALA A 67 5.55 -7.93 -12.63
CA ALA A 67 4.40 -7.93 -11.74
C ALA A 67 4.03 -6.51 -11.28
N LEU A 68 5.01 -5.71 -10.83
CA LEU A 68 4.75 -4.32 -10.42
C LEU A 68 4.26 -3.45 -11.58
N LYS A 69 4.81 -3.63 -12.79
CA LYS A 69 4.30 -2.96 -14.00
C LYS A 69 2.83 -3.31 -14.27
N LEU A 70 2.44 -4.56 -14.02
CA LEU A 70 1.08 -5.00 -14.21
C LEU A 70 0.13 -4.38 -13.17
N VAL A 71 0.54 -4.34 -11.90
CA VAL A 71 -0.20 -3.64 -10.82
C VAL A 71 -0.38 -2.17 -11.17
N GLU A 72 0.69 -1.49 -11.58
CA GLU A 72 0.66 -0.08 -11.99
C GLU A 72 -0.33 0.16 -13.13
N CYS A 73 -0.33 -0.71 -14.14
CA CYS A 73 -1.29 -0.59 -15.25
C CYS A 73 -2.73 -0.87 -14.84
N LEU A 74 -2.98 -1.93 -14.07
CA LEU A 74 -4.31 -2.23 -13.55
C LEU A 74 -4.87 -1.06 -12.73
N TRP A 75 -4.04 -0.51 -11.84
CA TRP A 75 -4.41 0.61 -10.99
C TRP A 75 -4.73 1.87 -11.79
N LYS A 76 -3.85 2.23 -12.75
CA LYS A 76 -4.10 3.36 -13.66
C LYS A 76 -5.40 3.21 -14.45
N GLU A 77 -5.69 2.00 -14.95
CA GLU A 77 -6.95 1.76 -15.66
C GLU A 77 -8.18 1.85 -14.74
N MET A 78 -8.06 1.47 -13.47
CA MET A 78 -9.13 1.63 -12.48
C MET A 78 -9.41 3.11 -12.16
N LEU A 79 -8.36 3.92 -12.05
CA LEU A 79 -8.43 5.36 -11.74
C LEU A 79 -8.94 6.23 -12.91
N LYS A 80 -8.89 5.76 -14.16
CA LYS A 80 -9.31 6.54 -15.35
C LYS A 80 -10.77 6.95 -15.42
N ARG A 81 -11.65 6.40 -14.57
CA ARG A 81 -13.03 6.84 -14.48
C ARG A 81 -13.14 7.70 -13.23
N ASP A 82 -13.64 8.93 -13.34
CA ASP A 82 -13.78 9.94 -12.26
C ASP A 82 -14.79 9.54 -11.16
N ASP A 83 -14.83 8.27 -10.77
CA ASP A 83 -15.76 7.71 -9.80
C ASP A 83 -14.94 7.13 -8.64
N LYS A 84 -14.53 8.02 -7.73
CA LYS A 84 -13.78 7.68 -6.51
C LYS A 84 -14.49 6.58 -5.70
N ASP A 85 -15.81 6.66 -5.57
CA ASP A 85 -16.60 5.70 -4.80
C ASP A 85 -16.54 4.28 -5.38
N LYS A 86 -16.51 4.15 -6.71
CA LYS A 86 -16.29 2.84 -7.34
C LYS A 86 -14.87 2.33 -7.16
N VAL A 87 -13.86 3.19 -7.20
CA VAL A 87 -12.47 2.79 -6.92
C VAL A 87 -12.34 2.30 -5.48
N MET A 88 -12.91 3.03 -4.52
CA MET A 88 -12.92 2.65 -3.10
C MET A 88 -13.64 1.31 -2.86
N ARG A 89 -14.80 1.09 -3.50
CA ARG A 89 -15.46 -0.23 -3.45
C ARG A 89 -14.61 -1.36 -4.04
N LEU A 90 -13.76 -1.08 -5.03
CA LEU A 90 -12.89 -2.10 -5.63
C LEU A 90 -11.65 -2.42 -4.79
N ILE A 91 -11.29 -1.60 -3.80
CA ILE A 91 -10.21 -1.89 -2.86
C ILE A 91 -10.71 -2.40 -1.51
N ARG A 92 -11.95 -2.08 -1.14
CA ARG A 92 -12.60 -2.57 0.10
C ARG A 92 -13.27 -3.93 -0.07
N GLU A 93 -13.72 -4.26 -1.28
CA GLU A 93 -14.42 -5.52 -1.56
C GLU A 93 -13.71 -6.37 -2.63
N PRO A 94 -13.67 -7.71 -2.44
CA PRO A 94 -14.32 -8.48 -1.38
C PRO A 94 -13.46 -8.66 -0.12
N SER A 95 -12.20 -8.25 -0.18
CA SER A 95 -11.33 -8.14 0.98
C SER A 95 -10.67 -6.78 0.94
N GLU A 96 -10.20 -6.30 2.09
CA GLU A 96 -9.60 -4.99 2.17
C GLU A 96 -8.16 -5.05 1.65
N LEU A 97 -8.03 -4.84 0.33
CA LEU A 97 -6.79 -5.01 -0.43
C LEU A 97 -5.58 -4.37 0.24
N LEU A 98 -5.75 -3.15 0.77
CA LEU A 98 -4.66 -2.40 1.40
C LEU A 98 -4.15 -3.07 2.68
N PHE A 99 -5.06 -3.51 3.54
CA PHE A 99 -4.70 -4.11 4.82
C PHE A 99 -4.23 -5.55 4.65
N ASP A 100 -4.78 -6.30 3.70
CA ASP A 100 -4.26 -7.60 3.30
C ASP A 100 -2.78 -7.50 2.88
N VAL A 101 -2.46 -6.55 1.99
CA VAL A 101 -1.09 -6.32 1.53
C VAL A 101 -0.18 -5.82 2.65
N ALA A 102 -0.71 -4.95 3.52
CA ALA A 102 0.03 -4.43 4.67
C ALA A 102 0.38 -5.53 5.69
N LYS A 103 -0.56 -6.44 5.94
CA LYS A 103 -0.37 -7.62 6.80
C LYS A 103 0.69 -8.57 6.26
N ILE A 104 0.72 -8.77 4.94
CA ILE A 104 1.73 -9.58 4.25
C ILE A 104 3.12 -8.89 4.29
N GLY A 105 3.16 -7.55 4.21
CA GLY A 105 4.41 -6.79 4.21
C GLY A 105 4.93 -6.41 2.82
N THR A 106 4.08 -6.44 1.79
CA THR A 106 4.52 -6.13 0.41
C THR A 106 4.53 -4.63 0.14
N TYR A 107 5.60 -3.96 0.59
CA TYR A 107 5.82 -2.52 0.42
C TYR A 107 5.70 -2.07 -1.04
N GLU A 108 6.32 -2.80 -1.99
CA GLU A 108 6.39 -2.37 -3.39
C GLU A 108 5.01 -2.31 -4.07
N PHE A 109 4.09 -3.17 -3.63
CA PHE A 109 2.71 -3.15 -4.12
C PHE A 109 1.96 -1.91 -3.59
N LEU A 110 2.06 -1.66 -2.28
CA LEU A 110 1.43 -0.49 -1.66
C LEU A 110 1.99 0.82 -2.22
N SER A 111 3.30 0.91 -2.44
CA SER A 111 3.92 2.12 -2.99
C SER A 111 3.35 2.48 -4.37
N VAL A 112 3.04 1.49 -5.21
CA VAL A 112 2.44 1.73 -6.54
C VAL A 112 1.03 2.33 -6.41
N LEU A 113 0.24 1.85 -5.44
CA LEU A 113 -1.11 2.36 -5.21
C LEU A 113 -1.08 3.79 -4.64
N ILE A 114 -0.29 3.98 -3.58
CA ILE A 114 -0.14 5.23 -2.83
C ILE A 114 0.49 6.34 -3.69
N ASP A 115 1.41 5.99 -4.60
CA ASP A 115 2.00 6.93 -5.58
C ASP A 115 0.96 7.66 -6.42
N SER A 116 -0.10 6.94 -6.83
CA SER A 116 -1.17 7.52 -7.65
C SER A 116 -2.34 8.03 -6.80
N TYR A 117 -2.45 7.55 -5.56
CA TYR A 117 -3.59 7.85 -4.70
C TYR A 117 -3.18 7.95 -3.21
N PRO A 118 -2.58 9.07 -2.77
CA PRO A 118 -2.06 9.22 -1.40
C PRO A 118 -3.14 9.19 -0.31
N GLU A 119 -4.38 9.53 -0.65
CA GLU A 119 -5.56 9.49 0.24
C GLU A 119 -5.75 8.10 0.88
N LEU A 120 -5.25 7.03 0.24
CA LEU A 120 -5.30 5.66 0.76
C LEU A 120 -4.58 5.46 2.10
N LEU A 121 -3.67 6.35 2.46
CA LEU A 121 -2.95 6.30 3.75
C LEU A 121 -3.85 6.59 4.95
N LEU A 122 -4.99 7.25 4.71
CA LEU A 122 -5.98 7.63 5.71
C LEU A 122 -7.15 6.63 5.79
N GLU A 123 -7.16 5.61 4.92
CA GLU A 123 -8.15 4.54 4.99
C GLU A 123 -7.94 3.71 6.26
N TYR A 124 -9.04 3.22 6.80
CA TYR A 124 -9.10 2.36 7.99
C TYR A 124 -9.84 1.06 7.69
N ASP A 125 -9.44 -0.01 8.37
CA ASP A 125 -10.14 -1.30 8.33
C ASP A 125 -11.38 -1.30 9.23
N ASP A 126 -12.10 -2.42 9.26
CA ASP A 126 -13.23 -2.66 10.16
C ASP A 126 -12.91 -2.50 11.66
N ASN A 127 -11.63 -2.43 12.06
CA ASN A 127 -11.18 -2.19 13.44
C ASN A 127 -10.65 -0.76 13.66
N ASN A 128 -10.96 0.16 12.75
CA ASN A 128 -10.48 1.54 12.74
C ASN A 128 -8.95 1.67 12.66
N ARG A 129 -8.26 0.67 12.08
CA ARG A 129 -6.80 0.63 11.95
C ARG A 129 -6.38 1.07 10.55
N THR A 130 -5.45 2.00 10.49
CA THR A 130 -4.78 2.35 9.22
C THR A 130 -3.73 1.31 8.84
N ILE A 131 -3.21 1.40 7.61
CA ILE A 131 -2.09 0.56 7.16
C ILE A 131 -0.87 0.65 8.07
N PHE A 132 -0.71 1.75 8.83
CA PHE A 132 0.39 1.94 9.77
C PHE A 132 0.19 1.18 11.08
N HIS A 133 -1.06 1.08 11.58
CA HIS A 133 -1.39 0.20 12.69
C HIS A 133 -1.11 -1.26 12.31
N ILE A 134 -1.54 -1.69 11.11
CA ILE A 134 -1.27 -3.03 10.59
C ILE A 134 0.24 -3.27 10.43
N ALA A 135 0.99 -2.31 9.87
CA ALA A 135 2.43 -2.42 9.71
C ALA A 135 3.17 -2.59 11.05
N VAL A 136 2.74 -1.90 12.11
CA VAL A 136 3.32 -2.07 13.46
C VAL A 136 2.96 -3.43 14.05
N LEU A 137 1.69 -3.83 13.98
CA LEU A 137 1.20 -5.14 14.45
C LEU A 137 1.98 -6.31 13.84
N HIS A 138 2.37 -6.18 12.57
CA HIS A 138 3.10 -7.20 11.82
C HIS A 138 4.61 -6.93 11.68
N ARG A 139 5.16 -5.89 12.36
CA ARG A 139 6.59 -5.49 12.34
C ARG A 139 7.16 -5.20 10.95
N HIS A 140 6.33 -4.72 10.01
CA HIS A 140 6.74 -4.36 8.66
C HIS A 140 7.29 -2.92 8.59
N ALA A 141 8.54 -2.73 9.04
CA ALA A 141 9.18 -1.42 9.10
C ALA A 141 9.25 -0.70 7.74
N SER A 142 9.37 -1.44 6.62
CA SER A 142 9.38 -0.87 5.27
C SER A 142 8.08 -0.11 4.95
N ILE A 143 6.93 -0.65 5.37
CA ILE A 143 5.62 -0.02 5.19
C ILE A 143 5.45 1.12 6.18
N PHE A 144 5.83 0.92 7.46
CA PHE A 144 5.76 1.98 8.47
C PHE A 144 6.51 3.23 8.02
N ASN A 145 7.68 3.06 7.38
CA ASN A 145 8.50 4.15 6.89
C ASN A 145 7.83 5.05 5.84
N LEU A 146 6.71 4.64 5.23
CA LEU A 146 5.89 5.52 4.38
C LEU A 146 5.40 6.77 5.15
N VAL A 147 5.32 6.70 6.48
CA VAL A 147 4.92 7.85 7.33
C VAL A 147 5.93 9.00 7.23
N HIS A 148 7.20 8.72 6.95
CA HIS A 148 8.23 9.76 6.82
C HIS A 148 8.19 10.44 5.46
N GLU A 149 7.56 9.82 4.48
CA GLU A 149 7.51 10.28 3.10
C GLU A 149 6.25 11.13 2.83
N THR A 150 5.34 11.20 3.80
CA THR A 150 3.96 11.73 3.66
C THR A 150 3.76 13.11 4.27
N GLY A 151 4.84 13.77 4.71
CA GLY A 151 4.81 15.14 5.21
C GLY A 151 3.84 15.31 6.39
N SER A 152 2.91 16.26 6.28
CA SER A 152 1.93 16.61 7.34
C SER A 152 0.93 15.51 7.67
N ILE A 153 0.79 14.47 6.84
CA ILE A 153 -0.10 13.33 7.12
C ILE A 153 0.40 12.54 8.34
N LYS A 154 1.70 12.53 8.62
CA LYS A 154 2.30 11.88 9.78
C LYS A 154 1.65 12.29 11.10
N ASP A 155 1.39 13.59 11.27
CA ASP A 155 0.82 14.12 12.52
C ASP A 155 -0.64 13.66 12.68
N ILE A 156 -1.37 13.52 11.57
CA ILE A 156 -2.75 12.98 11.57
C ILE A 156 -2.74 11.48 11.87
N ILE A 157 -1.86 10.71 11.24
CA ILE A 157 -1.75 9.26 11.48
C ILE A 157 -1.43 8.96 12.95
N ALA A 158 -0.63 9.80 13.61
CA ALA A 158 -0.26 9.63 15.00
C ALA A 158 -1.44 9.84 15.98
N THR A 159 -2.49 10.57 15.59
CA THR A 159 -3.68 10.78 16.42
C THR A 159 -4.74 9.71 16.25
N PHE A 160 -4.65 8.87 15.22
CA PHE A 160 -5.61 7.81 14.99
C PHE A 160 -5.47 6.70 16.03
N THR A 161 -6.61 6.12 16.38
CA THR A 161 -6.75 5.05 17.37
C THR A 161 -7.61 3.93 16.80
N ASP A 162 -7.26 2.69 17.11
CA ASP A 162 -8.13 1.54 16.85
C ASP A 162 -9.36 1.54 17.77
N ASP A 163 -10.27 0.58 17.59
CA ASP A 163 -11.48 0.44 18.42
C ASP A 163 -11.20 0.23 19.92
N GLU A 164 -10.00 -0.19 20.28
CA GLU A 164 -9.54 -0.34 21.66
C GLU A 164 -8.86 0.93 22.20
N ASN A 165 -8.95 2.04 21.46
CA ASN A 165 -8.32 3.31 21.77
C ASN A 165 -6.77 3.24 21.82
N ASN A 166 -6.17 2.27 21.12
CA ASN A 166 -4.72 2.18 20.94
C ASN A 166 -4.30 2.96 19.71
N ASN A 167 -3.42 3.94 19.88
CA ASN A 167 -2.64 4.48 18.77
C ASN A 167 -1.42 3.59 18.45
N ILE A 168 -0.72 3.92 17.37
CA ILE A 168 0.50 3.23 16.91
C ILE A 168 1.56 3.05 18.01
N LEU A 169 1.72 4.02 18.92
CA LEU A 169 2.71 3.94 20.01
C LEU A 169 2.28 2.91 21.07
N HIS A 170 1.00 2.89 21.45
CA HIS A 170 0.47 1.86 22.34
C HIS A 170 0.64 0.45 21.74
N LEU A 171 0.37 0.30 20.43
CA LEU A 171 0.58 -0.98 19.74
C LEU A 171 2.06 -1.38 19.73
N ALA A 172 2.97 -0.44 19.49
CA ALA A 172 4.40 -0.70 19.51
C ALA A 172 4.89 -1.14 20.90
N GLU A 173 4.39 -0.49 21.97
CA GLU A 173 4.70 -0.85 23.36
C GLU A 173 4.18 -2.25 23.72
N LYS A 174 2.93 -2.58 23.36
CA LYS A 174 2.36 -3.93 23.57
C LYS A 174 3.17 -5.04 22.88
N LEU A 175 3.92 -4.69 21.84
CA LEU A 175 4.76 -5.60 21.06
C LEU A 175 6.25 -5.52 21.45
N ALA A 176 6.61 -4.76 22.47
CA ALA A 176 7.98 -4.74 22.99
C ALA A 176 8.36 -6.14 23.54
N PRO A 177 9.59 -6.61 23.28
CA PRO A 177 10.07 -7.92 23.73
C PRO A 177 10.26 -8.02 25.25
#